data_AF-A0A970S7U3-F1
#
_entry.id   AF-A0A970S7U3-F1
#
_cell.length_a   1.000
_cell.length_b   1.000
_cell.length_c   1.000
_cell.angle_alpha   90.00
_cell.angle_beta   90.00
_cell.angle_gamma   90.00
#
_symmetry.space_group_name_H-M   'P 1'
#
loop_
_entity.id
_entity.type
_entity.pdbx_description
1 polymer ?
#
loop_
_entity_poly.entity_id
_entity_poly.type
_entity_poly.pdbx_seq_one_letter_code
_entity_poly.pdbx_strand_id
1 'polypeptide(L)'
;MKKTKLACLVLISLSFSACSPMPKECAETWEKMENFAKKMGISDEQLKQQKKQFEDEVKNMKADEAAKICSMQNTALGFIPQ
;
A
#
# COMPACT_ATOMS: atom_id res chain seq x y z
N MET A 1 -31.27 -0.53 15.22
CA MET A 1 -30.27 0.37 14.58
C MET A 1 -29.10 0.58 15.53
N LYS A 2 -27.87 0.27 15.11
CA LYS A 2 -26.68 1.14 15.23
C LYS A 2 -25.48 0.41 14.62
N LYS A 3 -24.91 1.07 13.62
CA LYS A 3 -23.82 0.65 12.76
C LYS A 3 -22.52 1.02 13.48
N THR A 4 -21.65 0.06 13.74
CA THR A 4 -20.26 0.33 14.14
C THR A 4 -19.35 -0.61 13.38
N LYS A 5 -19.10 -0.26 12.12
CA LYS A 5 -18.02 -0.79 11.31
C LYS A 5 -17.11 0.40 11.01
N LEU A 6 -16.12 0.63 11.87
CA LEU A 6 -14.95 1.43 11.53
C LEU A 6 -13.81 1.03 12.46
N ALA A 7 -13.22 -0.12 12.18
CA ALA A 7 -11.90 -0.44 12.69
C ALA A 7 -10.91 0.42 11.89
N CYS A 8 -10.61 1.63 12.41
CA CYS A 8 -9.45 2.38 11.96
C CYS A 8 -8.21 1.53 12.24
N LEU A 9 -7.59 0.99 11.18
CA LEU A 9 -6.22 0.54 11.24
C LEU A 9 -5.38 1.72 11.72
N VAL A 10 -4.81 1.58 12.90
CA VAL A 10 -3.78 2.47 13.44
C VAL A 10 -2.57 2.35 12.53
N LEU A 11 -2.36 3.31 11.65
CA LEU A 11 -1.11 3.46 10.90
C LEU A 11 -0.17 4.34 11.71
N ILE A 12 1.00 3.78 11.96
CA ILE A 12 2.05 4.25 12.87
C ILE A 12 2.61 5.57 12.36
N SER A 13 2.46 6.61 13.16
CA SER A 13 3.06 7.92 13.00
C SER A 13 4.50 7.92 13.51
N LEU A 14 5.50 7.83 12.63
CA LEU A 14 6.88 8.24 12.93
C LEU A 14 7.52 8.86 11.68
N SER A 15 7.68 10.18 11.74
CA SER A 15 8.30 11.03 10.74
C SER A 15 9.80 11.20 11.02
N PHE A 16 10.65 10.75 10.09
CA PHE A 16 12.01 11.29 9.88
C PHE A 16 12.39 11.02 8.41
N SER A 17 12.33 12.06 7.58
CA SER A 17 12.43 11.99 6.12
C SER A 17 13.87 11.80 5.65
N ALA A 18 14.23 10.58 5.25
CA ALA A 18 15.39 10.30 4.41
C ALA A 18 14.89 9.80 3.04
N CYS A 19 14.94 10.67 2.03
CA CYS A 19 14.56 10.37 0.64
C CYS A 19 15.36 9.18 0.09
N SER A 20 14.81 7.98 0.22
CA SER A 20 15.33 6.76 -0.36
C SER A 20 14.47 6.37 -1.58
N PRO A 21 15.06 5.79 -2.64
CA PRO A 21 14.30 5.28 -3.77
C PRO A 21 13.35 4.17 -3.34
N MET A 22 12.18 4.07 -3.98
CA MET A 22 11.15 3.07 -3.65
C MET A 22 11.69 1.64 -3.82
N PRO A 23 11.57 0.77 -2.81
CA PRO A 23 11.99 -0.62 -2.89
C PRO A 23 11.24 -1.38 -3.99
N LYS A 24 11.90 -2.35 -4.62
CA LYS A 24 11.32 -3.16 -5.71
C LYS A 24 10.09 -3.94 -5.25
N GLU A 25 10.14 -4.44 -4.02
CA GLU A 25 9.07 -5.19 -3.37
C GLU A 25 7.79 -4.34 -3.25
N CYS A 26 7.93 -3.03 -3.01
CA CYS A 26 6.81 -2.10 -2.96
C CYS A 26 6.21 -1.82 -4.33
N ALA A 27 7.06 -1.71 -5.36
CA ALA A 27 6.58 -1.53 -6.74
C ALA A 27 5.77 -2.75 -7.22
N GLU A 28 6.25 -3.96 -6.95
CA GLU A 28 5.55 -5.21 -7.31
C GLU A 28 4.23 -5.37 -6.54
N THR A 29 4.22 -5.06 -5.24
CA THR A 29 2.99 -5.08 -4.43
C THR A 29 1.98 -4.07 -4.98
N TRP A 30 2.41 -2.85 -5.29
CA TRP A 30 1.53 -1.84 -5.87
C TRP A 30 0.92 -2.31 -7.20
N GLU A 31 1.71 -2.91 -8.09
CA GLU A 31 1.22 -3.41 -9.37
C GLU A 31 0.12 -4.47 -9.21
N LYS A 32 0.29 -5.42 -8.27
CA LYS A 32 -0.74 -6.41 -7.97
C LYS A 32 -1.99 -5.78 -7.39
N MET A 33 -1.82 -4.81 -6.49
CA MET A 33 -2.93 -4.09 -5.87
C MET A 33 -3.71 -3.27 -6.89
N GLU A 34 -3.01 -2.59 -7.81
CA GLU A 34 -3.59 -1.81 -8.90
C GLU A 34 -4.39 -2.71 -9.85
N ASN A 35 -3.82 -3.84 -10.27
CA ASN A 35 -4.51 -4.81 -11.13
C ASN A 35 -5.76 -5.38 -10.46
N PHE A 36 -5.69 -5.71 -9.17
CA PHE A 36 -6.85 -6.18 -8.41
C PHE A 36 -7.93 -5.10 -8.28
N ALA A 37 -7.55 -3.88 -7.91
CA ALA A 37 -8.46 -2.75 -7.79
C ALA A 37 -9.16 -2.42 -9.13
N LYS A 38 -8.44 -2.47 -10.26
CA LYS A 38 -9.03 -2.34 -11.61
C LYS A 38 -10.06 -3.45 -11.88
N LYS A 39 -9.74 -4.70 -11.56
CA LYS A 39 -10.70 -5.83 -11.68
C LYS A 39 -11.94 -5.63 -10.81
N MET A 40 -11.80 -4.97 -9.65
CA MET A 40 -12.89 -4.63 -8.74
C MET A 40 -13.69 -3.39 -9.18
N GLY A 41 -13.35 -2.75 -10.31
CA GLY A 41 -14.05 -1.60 -10.85
C GLY A 41 -13.69 -0.26 -10.21
N ILE A 42 -12.55 -0.18 -9.50
CA ILE A 42 -12.02 1.10 -9.00
C ILE A 42 -11.52 1.93 -10.18
N SER A 43 -11.84 3.24 -10.17
CA SER A 43 -11.42 4.14 -11.26
C SER A 43 -9.93 4.48 -11.18
N ASP A 44 -9.33 4.77 -12.34
CA ASP A 44 -7.92 5.18 -12.44
C ASP A 44 -7.62 6.45 -11.62
N GLU A 45 -8.60 7.35 -11.46
CA GLU A 45 -8.45 8.55 -10.64
C GLU A 45 -8.27 8.21 -9.15
N GLN A 46 -9.07 7.27 -8.64
CA GLN A 46 -8.95 6.78 -7.26
C GLN A 46 -7.63 6.03 -7.05
N LEU A 47 -7.23 5.22 -8.04
CA LEU A 47 -5.95 4.52 -8.03
C LEU A 47 -4.76 5.48 -8.01
N LYS A 48 -4.82 6.57 -8.77
CA LYS A 48 -3.76 7.59 -8.79
C LYS A 48 -3.61 8.29 -7.45
N GLN A 49 -4.72 8.57 -6.76
CA GLN A 49 -4.69 9.14 -5.42
C GLN A 49 -4.09 8.15 -4.40
N GLN A 50 -4.51 6.89 -4.43
CA GLN A 50 -3.94 5.85 -3.57
C GLN A 50 -2.47 5.57 -3.87
N LYS A 51 -2.05 5.61 -5.14
CA LYS A 51 -0.65 5.45 -5.53
C LYS A 51 0.22 6.52 -4.92
N LYS A 52 -0.24 7.76 -4.98
CA LYS A 52 0.48 8.89 -4.40
C LYS A 52 0.63 8.73 -2.89
N GLN A 53 -0.43 8.33 -2.19
CA GLN A 53 -0.37 8.06 -0.76
C GLN A 53 0.61 6.92 -0.44
N PHE A 54 0.54 5.81 -1.18
CA PHE A 54 1.45 4.68 -1.03
C PHE A 54 2.91 5.10 -1.26
N GLU A 55 3.20 5.84 -2.33
CA GLU A 55 4.55 6.34 -2.61
C GLU A 55 5.05 7.30 -1.53
N ASP A 56 4.19 8.21 -1.04
CA ASP A 56 4.54 9.15 0.00
C ASP A 56 4.80 8.41 1.32
N GLU A 57 4.00 7.39 1.66
CA GLU A 57 4.22 6.53 2.83
C GLU A 57 5.53 5.76 2.72
N VAL A 58 5.78 5.08 1.60
CA VAL A 58 7.02 4.32 1.37
C VAL A 58 8.25 5.21 1.41
N LYS A 59 8.17 6.43 0.86
CA LYS A 59 9.26 7.43 0.94
C LYS A 59 9.51 7.93 2.36
N ASN A 60 8.50 7.89 3.23
CA ASN A 60 8.64 8.27 4.64
C ASN A 60 9.07 7.08 5.53
N MET A 61 9.11 5.86 5.01
CA MET A 61 9.63 4.67 5.69
C MET A 61 11.13 4.48 5.40
N LYS A 62 11.81 3.72 6.25
CA LYS A 62 13.15 3.22 5.93
C LYS A 62 13.05 2.17 4.83
N ALA A 63 13.98 2.15 3.89
CA ALA A 63 13.91 1.28 2.71
C ALA A 63 13.84 -0.21 3.05
N ASP A 64 14.54 -0.65 4.10
CA ASP A 64 14.52 -2.02 4.63
C ASP A 64 13.18 -2.38 5.27
N GLU A 65 12.60 -1.46 6.04
CA GLU A 65 11.30 -1.60 6.65
C GLU A 65 10.18 -1.62 5.60
N ALA A 66 10.22 -0.70 4.65
CA ALA A 66 9.31 -0.66 3.52
C ALA A 66 9.38 -1.94 2.69
N ALA A 67 10.58 -2.43 2.34
CA ALA A 67 10.75 -3.68 1.61
C ALA A 67 10.13 -4.87 2.35
N LYS A 68 10.33 -4.96 3.67
CA LYS A 68 9.76 -6.02 4.51
C LYS A 68 8.23 -5.96 4.55
N ILE A 69 7.66 -4.78 4.78
CA ILE A 69 6.20 -4.57 4.83
C ILE A 69 5.59 -4.90 3.47
N CYS A 70 6.15 -4.36 2.39
CA CYS A 70 5.67 -4.60 1.04
C CYS A 70 5.80 -6.08 0.65
N SER A 71 6.86 -6.77 1.04
CA SER A 71 7.00 -8.22 0.83
C SER A 71 5.94 -9.03 1.58
N MET A 72 5.58 -8.64 2.80
CA MET A 72 4.49 -9.28 3.55
C MET A 72 3.14 -9.05 2.89
N GLN A 73 2.88 -7.83 2.43
CA GLN A 73 1.67 -7.50 1.66
C GLN A 73 1.63 -8.24 0.32
N ASN A 74 2.76 -8.37 -0.38
CA ASN A 74 2.86 -9.12 -1.63
C ASN A 74 2.45 -10.58 -1.43
N THR A 75 2.93 -11.18 -0.33
CA THR A 75 2.61 -12.55 0.05
C THR A 75 1.12 -12.70 0.33
N ALA A 76 0.52 -11.76 1.08
CA ALA A 76 -0.91 -11.76 1.35
C ALA A 76 -1.77 -11.60 0.08
N LEU A 77 -1.39 -10.69 -0.82
CA LEU A 77 -2.06 -10.48 -2.11
C LEU A 77 -1.91 -11.69 -3.04
N GLY A 78 -0.83 -12.46 -2.91
CA GLY A 78 -0.64 -13.72 -3.64
C GLY A 78 -1.65 -14.82 -3.29
N PHE A 79 -2.36 -14.71 -2.15
CA PHE A 79 -3.44 -15.62 -1.78
C PHE A 79 -4.83 -15.18 -2.28
N ILE A 80 -4.94 -13.98 -2.88
CA ILE A 80 -6.19 -13.55 -3.52
C ILE A 80 -6.29 -14.29 -4.85
N PRO A 81 -7.35 -15.10 -5.10
CA PRO A 81 -7.53 -15.76 -6.38
C PRO A 81 -7.55 -14.70 -7.49
N GLN A 82 -6.60 -14.79 -8.43
CA GLN A 82 -6.42 -13.86 -9.53
C GLN A 82 -7.51 -13.96 -10.58
#